data_AF-A0A7N4V2A7-F1
#
_entry.id   AF-A0A7N4V2A7-F1
#
_cell.length_a   1.000
_cell.length_b   1.000
_cell.length_c   1.000
_cell.angle_alpha   90.00
_cell.angle_beta   90.00
_cell.angle_gamma   90.00
#
_symmetry.space_group_name_H-M   'P 1'
#
loop_
_entity.id
_entity.type
_entity.pdbx_description
1 polymer ?
#
loop_
_entity_poly.entity_id
_entity_poly.type
_entity_poly.pdbx_seq_one_letter_code
_entity_poly.pdbx_strand_id
1 'polypeptide(L)'
;MALLRPLDKLPTLDVATVLLLGTEETLLQQLGAAIIEECEGTAKIQVHMASSLPLPSDRECFRPRIDLIVFVLSLHSKYSLKTVELSLPHVDASFFLGKVCFLVTGGEMLP
;
A
#
# COMPACT_ATOMS: atom_id res chain seq x y z
N MET A 1 -5.06 -10.84 16.49
CA MET A 1 -4.59 -10.63 15.10
C MET A 1 -4.44 -9.13 14.91
N ALA A 2 -3.29 -8.66 14.41
CA ALA A 2 -2.99 -7.22 14.35
C ALA A 2 -3.73 -6.58 13.17
N LEU A 3 -4.64 -5.65 13.46
CA LEU A 3 -5.40 -4.89 12.47
C LEU A 3 -4.64 -3.60 12.13
N LEU A 4 -4.48 -3.30 10.86
CA LEU A 4 -3.89 -2.03 10.44
C LEU A 4 -4.94 -0.92 10.59
N ARG A 5 -4.68 0.04 11.48
CA ARG A 5 -5.60 1.17 11.76
C ARG A 5 -4.97 2.51 11.35
N PRO A 6 -5.75 3.42 10.73
CA PRO A 6 -5.22 4.67 10.18
C PRO A 6 -4.97 5.77 11.24
N LEU A 7 -5.53 5.60 12.44
CA LEU A 7 -5.53 6.63 13.50
C LEU A 7 -4.75 6.22 14.76
N ASP A 8 -4.07 5.07 14.76
CA ASP A 8 -3.28 4.62 15.91
C ASP A 8 -2.00 5.45 16.12
N LYS A 9 -1.64 6.30 15.15
CA LYS A 9 -0.42 7.12 15.16
C LYS A 9 -0.72 8.55 14.77
N LEU A 10 0.06 9.46 15.33
CA LEU A 10 -0.02 10.87 14.97
C LEU A 10 0.50 11.09 13.55
N PRO A 11 -0.09 12.01 12.78
CA PRO A 11 0.46 12.43 11.50
C PRO A 11 1.82 13.11 11.69
N THR A 12 2.75 12.81 10.79
CA THR A 12 3.98 13.58 10.65
C THR A 12 3.67 14.85 9.88
N LEU A 13 4.19 15.99 10.32
CA LEU A 13 3.98 17.26 9.65
C LEU A 13 4.51 17.20 8.22
N ASP A 14 3.68 17.62 7.25
CA ASP A 14 4.08 17.82 5.86
C ASP A 14 4.63 16.56 5.16
N VAL A 15 4.26 15.36 5.64
CA VAL A 15 4.66 14.08 5.05
C VAL A 15 3.43 13.19 4.85
N ALA A 16 3.28 12.65 3.65
CA ALA A 16 2.28 11.64 3.31
C ALA A 16 2.94 10.28 3.15
N THR A 17 2.40 9.24 3.78
CA THR A 17 2.95 7.89 3.73
C THR A 17 2.04 6.96 2.94
N VAL A 18 2.56 6.43 1.83
CA VAL A 18 1.87 5.47 0.96
C VAL A 18 2.43 4.07 1.21
N LEU A 19 1.55 3.09 1.47
CA LEU A 19 1.89 1.68 1.56
C LEU A 19 1.47 0.97 0.27
N LEU A 20 2.44 0.50 -0.51
CA LEU A 20 2.21 -0.36 -1.66
C LEU A 20 2.23 -1.84 -1.22
N LEU A 21 1.15 -2.57 -1.49
CA LEU A 21 0.98 -3.98 -1.18
C LEU A 21 0.87 -4.80 -2.45
N GLY A 22 1.76 -5.74 -2.67
CA GLY A 22 1.72 -6.60 -3.84
C GLY A 22 2.82 -7.65 -3.84
N THR A 23 2.67 -8.66 -4.68
CA THR A 23 3.61 -9.79 -4.73
C THR A 23 4.80 -9.54 -5.65
N GLU A 24 4.71 -8.55 -6.54
CA GLU A 24 5.72 -8.28 -7.57
C GLU A 24 6.62 -7.11 -7.15
N GLU A 25 7.75 -7.41 -6.50
CA GLU A 25 8.65 -6.41 -5.92
C GLU A 25 9.16 -5.39 -6.95
N THR A 26 9.53 -5.82 -8.14
CA THR A 26 10.04 -4.94 -9.21
C THR A 26 9.01 -3.89 -9.63
N LEU A 27 7.75 -4.30 -9.78
CA LEU A 27 6.64 -3.40 -10.11
C LEU A 27 6.37 -2.41 -8.97
N LEU A 28 6.38 -2.88 -7.72
CA LEU A 28 6.24 -2.01 -6.55
C LEU A 28 7.36 -0.97 -6.47
N GLN A 29 8.60 -1.38 -6.74
CA GLN A 29 9.76 -0.49 -6.76
C GLN A 29 9.66 0.57 -7.85
N GLN A 30 9.30 0.18 -9.08
CA GLN A 30 9.10 1.12 -10.18
C GLN A 30 7.97 2.11 -9.90
N LEU A 31 6.83 1.63 -9.40
CA LEU A 31 5.71 2.49 -9.02
C LEU A 31 6.09 3.44 -7.87
N GLY A 32 6.80 2.93 -6.87
CA GLY A 32 7.25 3.75 -5.74
C GLY A 32 8.22 4.85 -6.16
N ALA A 33 9.17 4.55 -7.05
CA ALA A 33 10.08 5.54 -7.60
C ALA A 33 9.33 6.61 -8.41
N ALA A 34 8.40 6.20 -9.28
CA ALA A 34 7.59 7.12 -10.07
C ALA A 34 6.73 8.05 -9.20
N ILE A 35 6.12 7.53 -8.12
CA ILE A 35 5.36 8.37 -7.17
C ILE A 35 6.25 9.42 -6.52
N ILE A 36 7.47 9.05 -6.13
CA ILE A 36 8.42 9.97 -5.49
C ILE A 36 8.86 11.05 -6.47
N GLU A 37 9.19 10.68 -7.71
CA GLU A 37 9.60 11.61 -8.77
C GLU A 37 8.48 12.60 -9.12
N GLU A 38 7.25 12.12 -9.33
CA GLU A 38 6.11 12.98 -9.67
C GLU A 38 5.73 13.97 -8.55
N CYS A 39 6.01 13.60 -7.30
CA CYS A 39 5.69 14.45 -6.14
C CYS A 39 6.88 15.30 -5.69
N GLU A 40 8.04 15.20 -6.34
CA GLU A 40 9.21 15.99 -6.02
C GLU A 40 8.90 17.50 -6.15
N GLY A 41 9.12 18.25 -5.07
CA GLY A 41 8.85 19.69 -5.02
C GLY A 41 7.39 20.10 -4.74
N THR A 42 6.44 19.17 -4.67
CA THR A 42 5.02 19.47 -4.34
C THR A 42 4.62 19.00 -2.95
N ALA A 43 5.03 17.79 -2.56
CA ALA A 43 4.75 17.21 -1.25
C ALA A 43 5.85 16.22 -0.85
N LYS A 44 6.11 16.05 0.45
CA LYS A 44 7.03 14.99 0.90
C LYS A 44 6.29 13.67 0.99
N ILE A 45 6.61 12.74 0.12
CA ILE A 45 6.01 11.39 0.12
C ILE A 45 7.01 10.35 0.61
N GLN A 46 6.54 9.49 1.51
CA GLN A 46 7.25 8.28 1.92
C GLN A 46 6.53 7.05 1.38
N VAL A 47 7.24 6.22 0.62
CA VAL A 47 6.69 4.99 0.05
C VAL A 47 7.24 3.79 0.84
N HIS A 48 6.33 2.98 1.37
CA HIS A 48 6.64 1.68 1.97
C HIS A 48 6.08 0.57 1.11
N MET A 49 6.77 -0.57 1.09
CA MET A 49 6.36 -1.74 0.32
C MET A 49 6.19 -2.92 1.27
N ALA A 50 5.20 -3.75 1.00
CA ALA A 50 5.00 -5.02 1.69
C ALA A 50 4.41 -6.06 0.73
N SER A 51 4.73 -7.33 0.97
CA SER A 51 4.25 -8.43 0.14
C SER A 51 2.85 -8.90 0.51
N SER A 52 2.43 -8.70 1.76
CA SER A 52 1.13 -9.11 2.30
C SER A 52 0.84 -8.43 3.65
N LEU A 53 -0.39 -8.58 4.14
CA LEU A 53 -0.78 -8.25 5.50
C LEU A 53 -1.14 -9.52 6.30
N PRO A 54 -0.98 -9.53 7.63
CA PRO A 54 -0.60 -8.39 8.49
C PRO A 54 0.91 -8.08 8.43
N LEU A 55 1.26 -6.82 8.63
CA LEU A 55 2.66 -6.41 8.76
C LEU A 55 3.30 -7.01 10.02
N PRO A 56 4.59 -7.38 10.00
CA PRO A 56 5.27 -7.98 11.14
C PRO A 56 5.27 -7.05 12.37
N SER A 57 5.06 -7.65 13.54
CA SER A 57 4.93 -6.94 14.83
C SER A 57 6.25 -6.41 15.37
N ASP A 58 7.39 -7.00 15.00
CA ASP A 58 8.74 -6.60 15.45
C ASP A 58 9.06 -5.12 15.24
N ARG A 59 8.43 -4.49 14.24
CA ARG A 59 8.67 -3.09 13.87
C ARG A 59 7.44 -2.21 14.08
N GLU A 60 6.52 -2.63 14.94
CA GLU A 60 5.28 -1.90 15.18
C GLU A 60 5.56 -0.50 15.75
N CYS A 61 6.45 -0.34 16.72
CA CYS A 61 6.79 0.97 17.30
C CYS A 61 7.36 1.96 16.27
N PHE A 62 8.14 1.46 15.29
CA PHE A 62 8.79 2.28 14.26
C PHE A 62 7.94 2.49 13.00
N ARG A 63 6.80 1.80 12.87
CA ARG A 63 5.94 1.94 11.69
C ARG A 63 5.42 3.38 11.63
N PRO A 64 5.53 4.09 10.50
CA PRO A 64 4.89 5.40 10.38
C PRO A 64 3.36 5.26 10.38
N ARG A 65 2.66 6.39 10.53
CA ARG A 65 1.23 6.45 10.19
C ARG A 65 1.10 6.22 8.68
N ILE A 66 0.12 5.44 8.26
CA ILE A 66 -0.14 5.16 6.83
C ILE A 66 -1.34 6.00 6.38
N ASP A 67 -1.16 6.78 5.34
CA ASP A 67 -2.19 7.67 4.78
C ASP A 67 -3.00 7.00 3.68
N LEU A 68 -2.33 6.21 2.83
CA LEU A 68 -2.92 5.52 1.68
C LEU A 68 -2.36 4.10 1.58
N ILE A 69 -3.22 3.14 1.30
CA ILE A 69 -2.84 1.76 0.96
C ILE A 69 -3.18 1.54 -0.51
N VAL A 70 -2.21 1.07 -1.30
CA VAL A 70 -2.41 0.69 -2.69
C VAL A 70 -2.18 -0.81 -2.83
N PHE A 71 -3.24 -1.56 -3.11
CA PHE A 71 -3.14 -2.97 -3.46
C PHE A 71 -2.82 -3.09 -4.94
N VAL A 72 -1.66 -3.62 -5.26
CA VAL A 72 -1.20 -3.90 -6.61
C VAL A 72 -1.46 -5.37 -6.92
N LEU A 73 -2.41 -5.61 -7.81
CA LEU A 73 -2.82 -6.95 -8.24
C LEU A 73 -2.55 -7.19 -9.71
N SER A 74 -1.98 -8.35 -10.02
CA SER A 74 -1.68 -8.78 -11.40
C SER A 74 -2.68 -9.84 -11.86
N LEU A 75 -3.39 -9.58 -12.95
CA LEU A 75 -4.37 -10.51 -13.52
C LEU A 75 -3.73 -11.77 -14.11
N HIS A 76 -2.43 -11.72 -14.41
CA HIS A 76 -1.67 -12.89 -14.87
C HIS A 76 -1.29 -13.83 -13.72
N SER A 77 -1.44 -13.41 -12.46
CA SER A 77 -1.04 -14.17 -11.28
C SER A 77 -2.19 -14.42 -10.31
N LYS A 78 -2.70 -15.66 -10.29
CA LYS A 78 -3.67 -16.10 -9.27
C LYS A 78 -3.14 -15.94 -7.84
N TYR A 79 -1.82 -16.00 -7.66
CA TYR A 79 -1.18 -15.81 -6.35
C TYR A 79 -1.27 -14.36 -5.88
N SER A 80 -1.14 -13.40 -6.80
CA SER A 80 -1.30 -11.97 -6.52
C SER A 80 -2.71 -11.67 -5.98
N LEU A 81 -3.74 -12.19 -6.66
CA LEU A 81 -5.13 -12.04 -6.22
C LEU A 81 -5.38 -12.63 -4.83
N LYS A 82 -4.98 -13.89 -4.61
CA LYS A 82 -5.14 -14.56 -3.30
C LYS A 82 -4.43 -13.80 -2.17
N THR A 83 -3.26 -13.25 -2.45
CA THR A 83 -2.50 -12.51 -1.45
C THR A 83 -3.23 -11.23 -1.03
N VAL A 84 -3.84 -10.52 -1.99
CA VAL A 84 -4.68 -9.35 -1.69
C VAL A 84 -5.94 -9.77 -0.92
N GLU A 85 -6.64 -10.81 -1.34
CA GLU A 85 -7.83 -11.34 -0.65
C GLU A 85 -7.54 -11.70 0.81
N LEU A 86 -6.40 -12.36 1.08
CA LEU A 86 -5.97 -12.70 2.45
C LEU A 86 -5.49 -11.48 3.25
N SER A 87 -5.07 -10.41 2.58
CA SER A 87 -4.59 -9.19 3.24
C SER A 87 -5.74 -8.26 3.66
N LEU A 88 -6.84 -8.22 2.91
CA LEU A 88 -7.98 -7.33 3.17
C LEU A 88 -8.59 -7.45 4.57
N PRO A 89 -8.79 -8.65 5.17
CA PRO A 89 -9.31 -8.80 6.52
C PRO A 89 -8.45 -8.15 7.61
N HIS A 90 -7.18 -7.84 7.31
CA HIS A 90 -6.24 -7.21 8.24
C HIS A 90 -6.24 -5.68 8.14
N VAL A 91 -7.11 -5.09 7.32
CA VAL A 91 -7.27 -3.65 7.16
C VAL A 91 -8.53 -3.18 7.87
N ASP A 92 -8.41 -2.17 8.73
CA ASP A 92 -9.57 -1.58 9.40
C ASP A 92 -10.53 -0.93 8.39
N ALA A 93 -11.84 -1.07 8.62
CA ALA A 93 -12.89 -0.56 7.75
C ALA A 93 -12.73 0.94 7.42
N SER A 94 -12.17 1.72 8.35
CA SER A 94 -11.94 3.16 8.17
C SER A 94 -10.93 3.51 7.07
N PHE A 95 -10.06 2.58 6.66
CA PHE A 95 -9.20 2.78 5.50
C PHE A 95 -9.98 2.75 4.19
N PHE A 96 -11.04 1.94 4.08
CA PHE A 96 -11.83 1.84 2.85
C PHE A 96 -12.66 3.11 2.55
N LEU A 97 -12.72 4.04 3.50
CA LEU A 97 -13.30 5.37 3.31
C LEU A 97 -12.31 6.31 2.57
N GLY A 98 -11.89 5.90 1.37
CA GLY A 98 -11.05 6.71 0.47
C GLY A 98 -9.53 6.62 0.67
N LYS A 99 -9.04 5.76 1.58
CA LYS A 99 -7.61 5.54 1.84
C LYS A 99 -7.10 4.18 1.36
N VAL A 100 -7.90 3.48 0.57
CA VAL A 100 -7.53 2.25 -0.14
C VAL A 100 -7.72 2.47 -1.62
N CYS A 101 -6.70 2.11 -2.40
CA CYS A 101 -6.71 2.09 -3.85
C CYS A 101 -6.36 0.68 -4.34
N PHE A 102 -6.99 0.23 -5.43
CA PHE A 102 -6.65 -1.00 -6.12
C PHE A 102 -6.06 -0.65 -7.48
N LEU A 103 -4.82 -1.05 -7.72
CA LEU A 103 -4.15 -0.95 -9.01
C LEU A 103 -4.08 -2.34 -9.62
N VAL A 104 -4.76 -2.50 -10.76
CA VAL A 104 -4.80 -3.76 -11.49
C VAL A 104 -3.88 -3.70 -12.69
N THR A 105 -2.95 -4.64 -12.79
CA THR A 105 -2.02 -4.79 -13.93
C THR A 105 -2.33 -6.04 -14.73
N GLY A 106 -1.91 -6.05 -16.00
CA GLY A 106 -2.18 -7.18 -16.91
C GLY A 106 -3.60 -7.24 -17.44
N GLY A 107 -4.40 -6.18 -17.25
CA GLY A 107 -5.63 -5.99 -17.99
C GLY A 107 -5.28 -5.53 -19.40
N GLU A 108 -5.71 -6.28 -20.41
CA GLU A 108 -5.69 -5.76 -21.77
C GLU A 108 -6.59 -4.53 -21.83
N MET A 109 -6.09 -3.44 -22.42
CA MET A 109 -6.91 -2.25 -22.65
C MET A 109 -8.04 -2.68 -23.58
N LEU A 110 -9.29 -2.63 -23.09
CA LEU A 110 -10.45 -2.85 -23.94
C LEU A 110 -10.39 -1.79 -25.07
N PRO A 111 -10.43 -2.22 -26.35
CA PRO A 111 -10.35 -1.32 -27.50
C PRO A 111 -11.53 -0.34 -27.58
#